data_AF-A0A961JQS9-F1
#
_entry.id   AF-A0A961JQS9-F1
#
_cell.length_a   1.000
_cell.length_b   1.000
_cell.length_c   1.000
_cell.angle_alpha   90.00
_cell.angle_beta   90.00
_cell.angle_gamma   90.00
#
_symmetry.space_group_name_H-M   'P 1'
#
loop_
_entity.id
_entity.type
_entity.pdbx_description
1 polymer ?
#
loop_
_entity_poly.entity_id
_entity_poly.type
_entity_poly.pdbx_seq_one_letter_code
_entity_poly.pdbx_strand_id
1 'polypeptide(L)' 'SGDDRLLGRAGDDTLNGGSGADAMDGGSGDDLLRGWTGNDRIKGAAGADT' A
#
# COMPACT_ATOMS: atom_id res chain seq x y z
N SER A 1 -14.65 1.84 2.66
CA SER A 1 -14.51 3.17 2.05
C SER A 1 -14.23 4.14 3.16
N GLY A 2 -13.03 4.72 3.13
CA GLY A 2 -12.49 5.63 4.12
C GLY A 2 -11.07 6.00 3.74
N ASP A 3 -10.53 7.03 4.39
CA ASP A 3 -9.12 7.41 4.22
C ASP A 3 -8.30 6.57 5.20
N ASP A 4 -7.59 5.55 4.70
CA ASP A 4 -6.92 4.54 5.52
C ASP A 4 -5.39 4.74 5.59
N ARG A 5 -4.78 4.22 6.66
CA ARG A 5 -3.32 4.09 6.79
C ARG A 5 -2.93 2.62 6.86
N LEU A 6 -2.17 2.16 5.87
CA LEU A 6 -1.77 0.77 5.72
C LEU A 6 -0.24 0.64 5.76
N LEU A 7 0.27 -0.37 6.48
CA LEU A 7 1.71 -0.60 6.67
C LEU A 7 2.01 -2.11 6.60
N GLY A 8 2.79 -2.56 5.62
CA GLY A 8 3.18 -3.97 5.44
C GLY A 8 4.31 -4.40 6.37
N ARG A 9 5.36 -3.56 6.43
CA ARG A 9 6.60 -3.74 7.22
C ARG A 9 7.64 -4.61 6.52
N ALA A 10 7.73 -5.88 6.86
CA ALA A 10 8.80 -6.75 6.37
C ALA A 10 8.20 -8.09 5.96
N GLY A 11 8.61 -8.58 4.80
CA GLY A 11 7.97 -9.69 4.11
C GLY A 11 7.20 -9.20 2.89
N ASP A 12 6.71 -10.15 2.10
CA ASP A 12 5.95 -9.87 0.89
C ASP A 12 4.48 -9.63 1.29
N ASP A 13 4.02 -8.37 1.22
CA ASP A 13 2.70 -7.97 1.70
C ASP A 13 1.68 -7.76 0.58
N THR A 14 0.39 -7.84 0.93
CA THR A 14 -0.70 -7.39 0.06
C THR A 14 -1.53 -6.33 0.77
N LEU A 15 -1.49 -5.11 0.25
CA LEU A 15 -2.17 -3.94 0.82
C LEU A 15 -3.25 -3.45 -0.14
N ASN A 16 -4.43 -3.17 0.40
CA ASN A 16 -5.61 -2.73 -0.36
C ASN A 16 -6.27 -1.53 0.35
N GLY A 17 -6.13 -0.34 -0.21
CA GLY A 17 -6.68 0.92 0.30
C GLY A 17 -8.19 1.03 0.04
N GLY A 18 -8.61 0.82 -1.20
CA GLY A 18 -10.02 0.67 -1.54
C GLY A 18 -10.64 1.97 -2.04
N SER A 19 -11.25 2.76 -1.17
CA SER A 19 -11.87 4.01 -1.65
C SER A 19 -11.73 5.08 -0.61
N GLY A 20 -11.16 6.22 -1.01
CA GLY A 20 -10.75 7.27 -0.09
C GLY A 20 -9.38 7.80 -0.51
N ALA A 21 -8.80 8.69 0.29
CA ALA A 21 -7.41 9.10 0.15
C ALA A 21 -6.54 8.26 1.10
N ASP A 22 -5.97 7.19 0.58
CA ASP A 22 -5.23 6.23 1.39
C ASP A 22 -3.74 6.56 1.48
N ALA A 23 -3.10 6.16 2.58
CA ALA A 23 -1.65 6.23 2.75
C ALA A 23 -1.09 4.82 3.04
N MET A 24 -0.32 4.28 2.10
CA MET A 24 0.20 2.91 2.15
C MET A 24 1.74 2.91 2.13
N ASP A 25 2.36 2.10 3.01
CA ASP A 25 3.80 1.78 3.00
C ASP A 25 3.97 0.25 2.97
N GLY A 26 4.53 -0.29 1.89
CA GLY A 26 4.80 -1.71 1.71
C GLY A 26 5.86 -2.19 2.69
N GLY A 27 7.06 -1.61 2.59
CA GLY A 27 8.12 -1.82 3.55
C GLY A 27 9.29 -2.54 2.89
N SER A 28 9.66 -3.73 3.34
CA SER A 28 10.70 -4.54 2.71
C SER A 28 10.14 -5.89 2.29
N GLY A 29 10.35 -6.30 1.05
CA GLY A 29 9.74 -7.50 0.46
C GLY A 29 9.13 -7.14 -0.89
N ASP A 30 8.70 -8.15 -1.64
CA ASP A 30 8.07 -7.93 -2.94
C ASP A 30 6.56 -7.74 -2.72
N ASP A 31 6.11 -6.48 -2.70
CA ASP A 31 4.76 -6.13 -2.26
C ASP A 31 3.74 -6.01 -3.39
N LEU A 32 2.46 -6.26 -3.07
CA LEU A 32 1.30 -5.99 -3.94
C LEU A 32 0.43 -4.87 -3.35
N LEU A 33 0.44 -3.69 -3.96
CA LEU A 33 -0.11 -2.46 -3.43
C LEU A 33 -1.24 -1.91 -4.31
N ARG A 34 -2.49 -2.00 -3.84
CA ARG A 34 -3.66 -1.49 -4.57
C ARG A 34 -4.36 -0.35 -3.83
N GLY A 35 -4.18 0.88 -4.33
CA GLY A 35 -4.91 2.06 -3.84
C GLY A 35 -6.39 2.11 -4.25
N TRP A 36 -6.69 1.61 -5.46
CA TRP A 36 -8.02 1.68 -6.08
C TRP A 36 -8.48 3.10 -6.38
N THR A 37 -9.57 3.59 -5.78
CA THR A 37 -10.17 4.88 -6.15
C THR A 37 -9.89 5.95 -5.13
N GLY A 38 -9.47 7.13 -5.59
CA GLY A 38 -9.21 8.28 -4.76
C GLY A 38 -7.77 8.77 -4.95
N ASN A 39 -7.35 9.69 -4.08
CA ASN A 39 -6.04 10.32 -4.19
C ASN A 39 -5.08 9.69 -3.18
N ASP A 40 -4.47 8.58 -3.58
CA ASP A 40 -3.66 7.76 -2.70
C ASP A 40 -2.19 8.19 -2.68
N ARG A 41 -1.53 7.89 -1.57
CA ARG A 41 -0.07 7.94 -1.43
C ARG A 41 0.43 6.53 -1.14
N ILE A 42 1.07 5.94 -2.14
CA ILE A 42 1.62 4.58 -2.06
C ILE A 42 3.14 4.64 -2.09
N LYS A 43 3.78 3.96 -1.14
CA LYS A 43 5.23 3.76 -1.08
C LYS A 43 5.51 2.27 -0.99
N GLY A 44 6.15 1.68 -2.01
CA GLY A 44 6.56 0.26 -1.96
C GLY A 44 7.78 0.02 -1.06
N ALA A 45 8.73 0.95 -1.09
CA ALA A 45 10.00 0.86 -0.39
C ALA A 45 10.95 -0.19 -1.01
N ALA A 46 11.40 -1.21 -0.28
CA ALA A 46 12.50 -2.06 -0.74
C ALA A 46 12.00 -3.41 -1.25
N GLY A 47 12.14 -3.67 -2.54
CA GLY A 47 11.70 -4.92 -3.16
C GLY A 47 11.25 -4.68 -4.59
N ALA A 48 10.75 -5.72 -5.25
CA ALA A 48 10.09 -5.61 -6.54
C ALA A 48 8.57 -5.56 -6.35
N ASP A 49 8.04 -4.33 -6.31
CA ASP A 49 6.63 -4.09 -5.97
C ASP A 49 5.72 -4.02 -7.21
N THR A 50 4.43 -4.34 -7.03
CA THR A 50 3.38 -4.23 -8.06
C THR A 50 2.12 -3.52 -7.58
#